data_AF-A0A699WCT4-F1
#
_entry.id   AF-A0A699WCT4-F1
#
_cell.length_a   1.000
_cell.length_b   1.000
_cell.length_c   1.000
_cell.angle_alpha   90.00
_cell.angle_beta   90.00
_cell.angle_gamma   90.00
#
_symmetry.space_group_name_H-M   'P 1'
#
loop_
_entity.id
_entity.type
_entity.pdbx_description
1 polymer ?
#
loop_
_entity_poly.entity_id
_entity_poly.type
_entity_poly.pdbx_seq_one_letter_code
_entity_poly.pdbx_strand_id
1 'polypeptide(L)'
;GDNGGNENGGNGGNGNGGNEGNGNHGMNYEGFMPMARECTFQDFLKCKPHTLSGTKGVVRLTCWFEKIETVFNISNCPPKYQVKYATCILQDSALTWWNSHKRTVGVDDAYAMKWAGLMKLMTEVYCPRNEVQKIETELWNLTVKGND
;
A
#
# COMPACT_ATOMS: atom_id res chain seq x y z
N GLY A 1 -2.61 11.15 69.00
CA GLY A 1 -2.58 9.76 69.45
C GLY A 1 -3.89 9.14 69.06
N ASP A 2 -3.83 8.16 68.16
CA ASP A 2 -4.92 7.26 67.79
C ASP A 2 -5.60 6.59 68.99
N ASN A 3 -6.91 6.35 68.88
CA ASN A 3 -7.53 5.03 69.11
C ASN A 3 -9.07 5.08 69.08
N GLY A 4 -9.69 4.07 68.45
CA GLY A 4 -11.01 3.55 68.86
C GLY A 4 -11.98 3.15 67.74
N GLY A 5 -11.96 1.88 67.34
CA GLY A 5 -12.75 1.24 66.26
C GLY A 5 -14.27 1.07 66.48
N ASN A 6 -15.04 0.83 65.40
CA ASN A 6 -15.59 -0.46 64.89
C ASN A 6 -17.05 -0.66 65.39
N GLU A 7 -18.12 -0.96 64.62
CA GLU A 7 -18.37 -2.09 63.71
C GLU A 7 -19.63 -1.92 62.81
N ASN A 8 -19.52 -2.50 61.60
CA ASN A 8 -20.43 -3.39 60.86
C ASN A 8 -21.91 -3.06 60.54
N GLY A 9 -22.21 -3.18 59.25
CA GLY A 9 -23.53 -3.50 58.70
C GLY A 9 -23.42 -3.95 57.24
N GLY A 10 -23.12 -5.23 57.03
CA GLY A 10 -22.99 -5.83 55.70
C GLY A 10 -24.33 -6.12 55.01
N ASN A 11 -24.34 -6.07 53.68
CA ASN A 11 -25.34 -6.66 52.78
C ASN A 11 -24.77 -6.58 51.35
N GLY A 12 -24.75 -7.57 50.47
CA GLY A 12 -25.30 -8.92 50.44
C GLY A 12 -25.38 -9.34 48.96
N GLY A 13 -24.86 -10.52 48.62
CA GLY A 13 -25.40 -11.36 47.55
C GLY A 13 -25.20 -10.95 46.09
N ASN A 14 -24.20 -11.57 45.47
CA ASN A 14 -24.10 -11.85 44.03
C ASN A 14 -25.23 -12.82 43.60
N GLY A 15 -25.88 -12.58 42.46
CA GLY A 15 -26.92 -13.43 41.88
C GLY A 15 -27.02 -13.25 40.36
N ASN A 16 -26.57 -14.28 39.63
CA ASN A 16 -26.51 -14.39 38.18
C ASN A 16 -27.84 -14.94 37.62
N GLY A 17 -28.28 -14.53 36.43
CA GLY A 17 -29.34 -15.26 35.73
C GLY A 17 -29.89 -14.58 34.47
N GLY A 18 -29.74 -15.23 33.32
CA GLY A 18 -30.65 -15.05 32.18
C GLY A 18 -30.00 -14.75 30.83
N ASN A 19 -29.97 -15.76 29.98
CA ASN A 19 -29.47 -15.79 28.61
C ASN A 19 -30.53 -15.29 27.58
N GLU A 20 -30.05 -15.00 26.37
CA GLU A 20 -30.76 -15.05 25.07
C GLU A 20 -31.80 -13.97 24.68
N GLY A 21 -31.52 -13.33 23.53
CA GLY A 21 -32.47 -12.51 22.79
C GLY A 21 -31.87 -11.86 21.55
N ASN A 22 -31.66 -12.66 20.50
CA ASN A 22 -31.29 -12.24 19.15
C ASN A 22 -32.30 -11.19 18.60
N GLY A 23 -31.90 -9.92 18.59
CA GLY A 23 -32.67 -8.83 18.01
C GLY A 23 -32.27 -8.58 16.56
N ASN A 24 -32.96 -9.25 15.63
CA ASN A 24 -33.01 -8.88 14.22
C ASN A 24 -33.53 -7.43 14.10
N HIS A 25 -32.64 -6.45 13.94
CA HIS A 25 -33.03 -5.12 13.49
C HIS A 25 -32.91 -5.08 11.97
N GLY A 26 -34.06 -5.27 11.30
CA GLY A 26 -34.18 -5.34 9.85
C GLY A 26 -33.60 -4.11 9.16
N MET A 27 -32.56 -4.33 8.36
CA MET A 27 -32.01 -3.30 7.48
C MET A 27 -32.93 -3.16 6.27
N ASN A 28 -33.61 -2.02 6.21
CA ASN A 28 -34.42 -1.58 5.09
C ASN A 28 -33.50 -1.28 3.90
N TYR A 29 -33.67 -1.99 2.78
CA TYR A 29 -32.82 -1.90 1.59
C TYR A 29 -33.30 -0.80 0.64
N GLU A 30 -33.42 0.44 1.13
CA GLU A 30 -33.82 1.55 0.27
C GLU A 30 -32.70 2.59 0.15
N GLY A 31 -31.89 2.43 -0.89
CA GLY A 31 -31.44 3.57 -1.69
C GLY A 31 -30.17 4.35 -1.29
N PHE A 32 -29.37 3.91 -0.30
CA PHE A 32 -28.05 4.50 -0.09
C PHE A 32 -26.95 3.61 -0.68
N MET A 33 -26.68 3.76 -1.98
CA MET A 33 -25.35 3.37 -2.47
C MET A 33 -24.35 4.23 -1.70
N PRO A 34 -23.38 3.65 -0.96
CA PRO A 34 -22.32 4.45 -0.38
C PRO A 34 -21.64 5.17 -1.54
N MET A 35 -21.60 6.50 -1.50
CA MET A 35 -20.72 7.26 -2.39
C MET A 35 -19.35 6.57 -2.35
N ALA A 36 -18.83 6.17 -3.50
CA ALA A 36 -17.54 5.51 -3.59
C ALA A 36 -16.52 6.37 -2.83
N ARG A 37 -16.10 5.89 -1.65
CA ARG A 37 -15.24 6.66 -0.76
C ARG A 37 -13.90 6.84 -1.47
N GLU A 38 -13.42 8.09 -1.59
CA GLU A 38 -12.08 8.31 -2.13
C GLU A 38 -11.06 7.53 -1.29
N CYS A 39 -10.14 6.81 -1.96
CA CYS A 39 -9.04 6.12 -1.30
C CYS A 39 -8.25 7.10 -0.44
N THR A 40 -8.07 6.76 0.84
CA THR A 40 -7.14 7.47 1.72
C THR A 40 -5.76 6.82 1.69
N PHE A 41 -4.73 7.54 2.15
CA PHE A 41 -3.40 6.95 2.34
C PHE A 41 -3.42 5.80 3.35
N GLN A 42 -4.32 5.84 4.33
CA GLN A 42 -4.53 4.74 5.29
C GLN A 42 -5.08 3.49 4.60
N ASP A 43 -6.02 3.65 3.67
CA ASP A 43 -6.55 2.51 2.91
C ASP A 43 -5.47 1.90 2.01
N PHE A 44 -4.59 2.72 1.43
CA PHE A 44 -3.40 2.26 0.71
C PHE A 44 -2.43 1.47 1.61
N LEU A 45 -2.13 1.96 2.81
CA LEU A 45 -1.21 1.28 3.74
C LEU A 45 -1.78 -0.02 4.31
N LYS A 46 -3.10 -0.14 4.48
CA LYS A 46 -3.75 -1.39 4.90
C LYS A 46 -3.48 -2.54 3.93
N CYS A 47 -3.24 -2.25 2.66
CA CYS A 47 -2.88 -3.25 1.65
C CYS A 47 -1.41 -3.73 1.75
N LYS A 48 -0.63 -3.21 2.71
CA LYS A 48 0.78 -3.55 2.92
C LYS A 48 1.60 -3.46 1.62
N PRO A 49 1.67 -2.26 1.01
CA PRO A 49 2.34 -2.07 -0.26
C PRO A 49 3.81 -2.49 -0.15
N HIS A 50 4.30 -3.18 -1.18
CA HIS A 50 5.67 -3.67 -1.20
C HIS A 50 6.64 -2.50 -1.37
N THR A 51 7.70 -2.44 -0.55
CA THR A 51 8.70 -1.37 -0.67
C THR A 51 9.70 -1.69 -1.77
N LEU A 52 10.20 -0.65 -2.44
CA LEU A 52 11.31 -0.77 -3.39
C LEU A 52 12.56 -0.17 -2.76
N SER A 53 13.45 -1.04 -2.31
CA SER A 53 14.80 -0.65 -1.86
C SER A 53 15.76 -0.87 -3.00
N GLY A 54 16.20 0.21 -3.66
CA GLY A 54 17.44 0.42 -4.43
C GLY A 54 18.13 -0.60 -5.35
N THR A 55 17.81 -1.89 -5.31
CA THR A 55 18.44 -2.93 -6.13
C THR A 55 18.01 -2.81 -7.59
N LYS A 56 19.01 -2.71 -8.47
CA LYS A 56 18.83 -2.75 -9.93
C LYS A 56 18.33 -4.14 -10.35
N GLY A 57 17.41 -4.17 -11.32
CA GLY A 57 16.87 -5.42 -11.86
C GLY A 57 15.47 -5.24 -12.43
N VAL A 58 15.33 -5.55 -13.72
CA VAL A 58 14.09 -5.37 -14.49
C VAL A 58 12.93 -6.14 -13.87
N VAL A 59 13.18 -7.39 -13.46
CA VAL A 59 12.17 -8.28 -12.86
C VAL A 59 11.63 -7.71 -11.55
N ARG A 60 12.52 -7.22 -10.68
CA ARG A 60 12.11 -6.68 -9.37
C ARG A 60 11.36 -5.36 -9.53
N LEU A 61 11.80 -4.50 -10.43
CA LEU A 61 11.10 -3.25 -10.73
C LEU A 61 9.71 -3.51 -11.32
N THR A 62 9.60 -4.42 -12.29
CA THR A 62 8.34 -4.80 -12.91
C THR A 62 7.37 -5.39 -11.89
N CYS A 63 7.82 -6.35 -11.09
CA CYS A 63 7.02 -6.95 -10.02
C CYS A 63 6.57 -5.90 -8.99
N TRP A 64 7.39 -4.89 -8.71
CA TRP A 64 6.98 -3.79 -7.83
C TRP A 64 5.87 -2.95 -8.47
N PHE A 65 5.97 -2.58 -9.74
CA PHE A 65 4.91 -1.84 -10.43
C PHE A 65 3.57 -2.59 -10.40
N GLU A 66 3.56 -3.88 -10.77
CA GLU A 66 2.36 -4.71 -10.79
C GLU A 66 1.68 -4.80 -9.41
N LYS A 67 2.49 -4.95 -8.35
CA LYS A 67 1.99 -4.97 -6.97
C LYS A 67 1.36 -3.64 -6.57
N ILE A 68 1.97 -2.52 -6.93
CA ILE A 68 1.44 -1.20 -6.59
C ILE A 68 0.20 -0.87 -7.40
N GLU A 69 0.13 -1.25 -8.67
CA GLU A 69 -1.08 -1.14 -9.49
C GLU A 69 -2.23 -1.97 -8.91
N THR A 70 -1.93 -3.18 -8.45
CA THR A 70 -2.91 -4.02 -7.75
C THR A 70 -3.44 -3.33 -6.49
N VAL A 71 -2.55 -2.73 -5.68
CA VAL A 71 -2.96 -1.95 -4.50
C VAL A 71 -3.82 -0.75 -4.89
N PHE A 72 -3.47 -0.03 -5.96
CA PHE A 72 -4.30 1.09 -6.45
C PHE A 72 -5.70 0.63 -6.86
N ASN A 73 -5.81 -0.52 -7.53
CA ASN A 73 -7.10 -1.07 -7.94
C ASN A 73 -7.94 -1.50 -6.73
N ILE A 74 -7.37 -2.25 -5.79
CA ILE A 74 -8.07 -2.75 -4.59
C ILE A 74 -8.54 -1.58 -3.72
N SER A 75 -7.72 -0.54 -3.59
CA SER A 75 -8.02 0.63 -2.76
C SER A 75 -8.88 1.68 -3.47
N ASN A 76 -9.20 1.51 -4.76
CA ASN A 76 -9.83 2.53 -5.60
C ASN A 76 -9.06 3.87 -5.60
N CYS A 77 -7.73 3.81 -5.70
CA CYS A 77 -6.84 4.97 -5.61
C CYS A 77 -6.99 5.90 -6.83
N PRO A 78 -7.46 7.15 -6.64
CA PRO A 78 -7.56 8.12 -7.71
C PRO A 78 -6.18 8.43 -8.34
N PRO A 79 -6.10 8.64 -9.67
CA PRO A 79 -4.84 8.96 -10.36
C PRO A 79 -4.04 10.12 -9.74
N LYS A 80 -4.74 11.15 -9.21
CA LYS A 80 -4.14 12.31 -8.52
C LYS A 80 -3.30 11.97 -7.28
N TYR A 81 -3.49 10.79 -6.68
CA TYR A 81 -2.77 10.37 -5.47
C TYR A 81 -1.76 9.24 -5.71
N GLN A 82 -1.81 8.55 -6.86
CA GLN A 82 -0.99 7.36 -7.13
C GLN A 82 0.51 7.64 -6.99
N VAL A 83 1.03 8.67 -7.66
CA VAL A 83 2.46 9.03 -7.58
C VAL A 83 2.86 9.44 -6.17
N LYS A 84 2.03 10.21 -5.46
CA LYS A 84 2.27 10.58 -4.07
C LYS A 84 2.37 9.34 -3.18
N TYR A 85 1.43 8.40 -3.30
CA TYR A 85 1.39 7.21 -2.44
C TYR A 85 2.49 6.21 -2.77
N ALA A 86 2.76 5.94 -4.05
CA ALA A 86 3.84 5.04 -4.46
C ALA A 86 5.23 5.58 -4.12
N THR A 87 5.43 6.89 -4.15
CA THR A 87 6.74 7.45 -3.83
C THR A 87 7.02 7.48 -2.33
N CYS A 88 5.98 7.48 -1.48
CA CYS A 88 6.10 7.36 -0.03
C CYS A 88 6.66 6.01 0.44
N ILE A 89 6.58 4.96 -0.37
CA ILE A 89 7.04 3.61 -0.03
C ILE A 89 8.41 3.27 -0.65
N LEU A 90 9.01 4.21 -1.37
CA LEU A 90 10.39 4.07 -1.84
C LEU A 90 11.36 4.13 -0.66
N GLN A 91 12.42 3.34 -0.73
CA GLN A 91 13.44 3.26 0.31
C GLN A 91 14.85 3.40 -0.28
N ASP A 92 15.81 3.73 0.58
CA ASP A 92 17.24 3.79 0.28
C ASP A 92 17.58 4.61 -0.98
N SER A 93 18.24 3.99 -1.96
CA SER A 93 18.64 4.70 -3.19
C SER A 93 17.46 5.11 -4.05
N ALA A 94 16.31 4.43 -3.97
CA ALA A 94 15.09 4.83 -4.69
C ALA A 94 14.46 6.08 -4.09
N LEU A 95 14.43 6.18 -2.76
CA LEU A 95 14.01 7.41 -2.08
C LEU A 95 14.97 8.57 -2.38
N THR A 96 16.28 8.30 -2.36
CA THR A 96 17.32 9.29 -2.67
C THR A 96 17.18 9.81 -4.11
N TRP A 97 16.96 8.91 -5.07
CA TRP A 97 16.68 9.27 -6.45
C TRP A 97 15.42 10.13 -6.58
N TRP A 98 14.30 9.70 -5.98
CA TRP A 98 13.04 10.44 -6.05
C TRP A 98 13.16 11.86 -5.46
N ASN A 99 13.87 12.01 -4.34
CA ASN A 99 14.14 13.31 -3.74
C ASN A 99 14.97 14.21 -4.66
N SER A 100 15.94 13.64 -5.37
CA SER A 100 16.74 14.38 -6.36
C SER A 100 15.91 14.79 -7.58
N HIS A 101 15.04 13.90 -8.06
CA HIS A 101 14.12 14.20 -9.16
C HIS A 101 13.18 15.37 -8.79
N LYS A 102 12.53 15.33 -7.62
CA LYS A 102 11.69 16.43 -7.12
C LYS A 102 12.42 17.77 -7.05
N ARG A 103 13.70 17.78 -6.67
CA ARG A 103 14.52 19.03 -6.66
C ARG A 103 14.80 19.54 -8.06
N THR A 104 14.89 18.65 -9.04
CA THR A 104 15.22 18.98 -10.42
C THR A 104 14.02 19.54 -11.18
N VAL A 105 12.86 18.90 -11.05
CA VAL A 105 11.66 19.28 -11.80
C VAL A 105 10.70 20.17 -11.02
N GLY A 106 10.88 20.32 -9.70
CA GLY A 106 9.94 21.02 -8.83
C GLY A 106 8.91 20.06 -8.21
N VAL A 107 8.44 20.38 -7.00
CA VAL A 107 7.56 19.49 -6.23
C VAL A 107 6.17 19.37 -6.88
N ASP A 108 5.63 20.47 -7.39
CA ASP A 108 4.30 20.50 -8.01
C ASP A 108 4.30 19.72 -9.32
N ASP A 109 5.28 19.95 -10.19
CA ASP A 109 5.45 19.21 -11.45
C ASP A 109 5.73 17.72 -11.21
N ALA A 110 6.54 17.39 -10.20
CA ALA A 110 6.81 16.02 -9.83
C ALA A 110 5.56 15.26 -9.40
N TYR A 111 4.64 15.89 -8.68
CA TYR A 111 3.39 15.25 -8.26
C TYR A 111 2.23 15.40 -9.24
N ALA A 112 2.33 16.29 -10.23
CA ALA A 112 1.39 16.40 -11.33
C ALA A 112 1.58 15.28 -12.38
N MET A 113 2.72 14.60 -12.39
CA MET A 113 2.97 13.49 -13.31
C MET A 113 2.00 12.32 -13.08
N LYS A 114 1.65 11.62 -14.17
CA LYS A 114 0.88 10.38 -14.08
C LYS A 114 1.77 9.22 -13.66
N TRP A 115 1.15 8.18 -13.08
CA TRP A 115 1.83 6.93 -12.70
C TRP A 115 2.67 6.33 -13.83
N ALA A 116 2.14 6.29 -15.06
CA ALA A 116 2.88 5.83 -16.24
C ALA A 116 4.17 6.63 -16.51
N GLY A 117 4.18 7.94 -16.21
CA GLY A 117 5.38 8.77 -16.31
C GLY A 117 6.44 8.36 -15.29
N LEU A 118 6.03 8.11 -14.04
CA LEU A 118 6.93 7.60 -13.00
C LEU A 118 7.50 6.23 -13.37
N MET A 119 6.67 5.31 -13.88
CA MET A 119 7.13 3.98 -14.32
C MET A 119 8.21 4.09 -15.40
N LYS A 120 8.02 4.98 -16.38
CA LYS A 120 9.00 5.24 -17.44
C LYS A 120 10.33 5.76 -16.86
N LEU A 121 10.27 6.78 -16.00
CA LEU A 121 11.47 7.36 -15.37
C LEU A 121 12.23 6.33 -14.53
N MET A 122 11.53 5.56 -13.71
CA MET A 122 12.14 4.52 -12.89
C MET A 122 12.72 3.40 -13.75
N THR A 123 12.09 3.05 -14.87
CA THR A 123 12.64 2.08 -15.82
C THR A 123 13.96 2.59 -16.41
N GLU A 124 14.03 3.83 -16.87
CA GLU A 124 15.28 4.41 -17.41
C GLU A 124 16.43 4.39 -16.38
N VAL A 125 16.11 4.54 -15.10
CA VAL A 125 17.10 4.60 -14.02
C VAL A 125 17.55 3.22 -13.52
N TYR A 126 16.62 2.26 -13.43
CA TYR A 126 16.83 0.96 -12.81
C TYR A 126 16.90 -0.22 -13.78
N CYS A 127 16.57 -0.02 -15.06
CA CYS A 127 16.65 -0.99 -16.15
C CYS A 127 17.72 -0.54 -17.17
N PRO A 128 19.01 -0.69 -16.85
CA PRO A 128 20.07 -0.27 -17.76
C PRO A 128 20.08 -1.18 -19.00
N ARG A 129 20.28 -0.58 -20.17
CA ARG A 129 20.13 -1.23 -21.48
C ARG A 129 20.95 -2.51 -21.64
N ASN A 130 22.12 -2.58 -21.00
CA ASN A 130 22.99 -3.77 -21.03
C ASN A 130 22.34 -5.00 -20.39
N GLU A 131 21.55 -4.83 -19.32
CA GLU A 131 20.84 -5.94 -18.67
C GLU A 131 19.70 -6.46 -19.55
N VAL A 132 18.98 -5.55 -20.22
CA VAL A 132 17.94 -5.91 -21.20
C VAL A 132 18.53 -6.71 -22.35
N GLN A 133 19.63 -6.22 -22.93
CA GLN A 133 20.33 -6.91 -24.03
C GLN A 133 20.85 -8.28 -23.61
N LYS A 134 21.31 -8.44 -22.37
CA LYS A 134 21.74 -9.73 -21.83
C LYS A 134 20.57 -10.72 -21.79
N ILE A 135 19.42 -10.29 -21.26
CA ILE A 135 18.21 -11.12 -21.21
C ILE A 135 17.73 -11.48 -22.63
N GLU A 136 17.72 -10.53 -23.56
CA GLU A 136 17.37 -10.76 -24.97
C GLU A 136 18.30 -11.81 -25.61
N THR A 137 19.61 -11.69 -25.37
CA THR A 137 20.62 -12.63 -25.89
C THR A 137 20.44 -14.03 -25.29
N GLU A 138 20.20 -14.13 -23.99
CA GLU A 138 19.93 -15.41 -23.30
C GLU A 138 18.66 -16.07 -23.86
N LEU A 139 17.57 -15.31 -24.06
CA LEU A 139 16.33 -15.81 -24.63
C LEU A 139 16.52 -16.30 -26.08
N TRP A 140 17.30 -15.57 -26.88
CA TRP A 140 17.62 -15.97 -28.24
C TRP A 140 18.42 -17.28 -28.27
N ASN A 141 19.42 -17.43 -27.40
CA ASN A 141 20.19 -18.67 -27.30
C ASN A 141 19.36 -19.88 -26.85
N LEU A 142 18.37 -19.67 -25.97
CA LEU A 142 17.46 -20.72 -25.52
C LEU A 142 16.47 -21.15 -26.61
N THR A 143 15.92 -20.19 -27.36
CA THR A 143 14.98 -20.48 -28.47
C THR A 143 15.65 -21.17 -29.65
N VAL A 144 16.91 -20.81 -29.98
CA VAL A 144 17.67 -21.47 -31.05
C VAL A 144 18.04 -22.92 -30.69
N LYS A 145 18.40 -23.18 -29.43
CA LYS A 145 18.78 -24.54 -28.96
C LYS A 145 17.60 -25.47 -28.66
N GLY A 146 16.37 -24.96 -28.59
CA GLY A 146 15.16 -25.74 -28.34
C GLY A 146 14.50 -26.33 -29.60
N ASN A 147 15.05 -26.04 -30.77
CA ASN A 147 14.49 -26.41 -32.08
C ASN A 147 15.29 -27.52 -32.81
N ASP A 148 16.23 -28.19 -32.12
CA ASP A 148 17.02 -29.33 -32.63
C ASP A 148 16.51 -30.68 -32.12
#